data_AF-A0AAU0PFB1-F1
#
_entry.id   AF-A0AAU0PFB1-F1
#
_cell.length_a   1.000
_cell.length_b   1.000
_cell.length_c   1.000
_cell.angle_alpha   90.00
_cell.angle_beta   90.00
_cell.angle_gamma   90.00
#
_symmetry.space_group_name_H-M   'P 1'
#
loop_
_entity.id
_entity.type
_entity.pdbx_description
1 polymer ?
#
loop_
_entity_poly.entity_id
_entity_poly.type
_entity_poly.pdbx_seq_one_letter_code
_entity_poly.pdbx_strand_id
1 'polypeptide(L)'
;MLIDKNNLPIVDMDFMNETHYEDVDLINDLYKNIELYNQDSSLENFENLKMKYKEWIEHTVNHFATEEEEMVKRGFFAYPFHKGEHDANIEEIKAVWNNFEKSKDILKLKNYIEYDVINWLINHIKSMDTVTARFFKTGMMGGCGMM
;
A
#
# COMPACT_ATOMS: atom_id res chain seq x y z
N MET A 1 -1.17 5.50 -16.90
CA MET A 1 -0.56 5.35 -15.56
C MET A 1 -1.56 5.94 -14.58
N LEU A 2 -1.89 5.21 -13.52
CA LEU A 2 -2.89 5.60 -12.54
C LEU A 2 -2.32 6.58 -11.51
N ILE A 3 -1.14 6.26 -10.96
CA ILE A 3 -0.42 7.08 -9.97
C ILE A 3 0.91 7.54 -10.56
N ASP A 4 1.19 8.85 -10.53
CA ASP A 4 2.50 9.38 -10.85
C ASP A 4 3.37 9.43 -9.60
N LYS A 5 4.48 8.67 -9.60
CA LYS A 5 5.42 8.58 -8.47
C LYS A 5 5.98 9.93 -8.04
N ASN A 6 6.11 10.89 -8.97
CA ASN A 6 6.63 12.22 -8.65
C ASN A 6 5.70 13.01 -7.71
N ASN A 7 4.45 12.58 -7.57
CA ASN A 7 3.47 13.18 -6.67
C ASN A 7 3.36 12.47 -5.32
N LEU A 8 4.12 11.39 -5.11
CA LEU A 8 4.14 10.73 -3.81
C LEU A 8 4.78 11.63 -2.76
N PRO A 9 4.24 11.63 -1.52
CA PRO A 9 4.93 12.22 -0.39
C PRO A 9 6.25 11.46 -0.15
N ILE A 10 7.27 12.18 0.28
CA ILE A 10 8.59 11.63 0.61
C ILE A 10 8.77 11.70 2.13
N VAL A 11 9.27 10.62 2.72
CA VAL A 11 9.57 10.53 4.15
C VAL A 11 11.09 10.57 4.41
N ASP A 12 11.49 10.75 5.67
CA ASP A 12 12.89 10.98 6.07
C ASP A 12 13.84 9.78 5.84
N MET A 13 13.31 8.60 5.52
CA MET A 13 14.06 7.36 5.35
C MET A 13 13.99 6.87 3.90
N ASP A 14 15.14 6.81 3.23
CA ASP A 14 15.23 6.47 1.81
C ASP A 14 14.64 5.08 1.49
N PHE A 15 14.90 4.06 2.33
CA PHE A 15 14.39 2.72 2.09
C PHE A 15 12.85 2.63 2.08
N MET A 16 12.18 3.49 2.86
CA MET A 16 10.71 3.58 2.87
C MET A 16 10.23 4.22 1.56
N ASN A 17 10.91 5.27 1.08
CA ASN A 17 10.58 5.88 -0.20
C ASN A 17 10.74 4.91 -1.38
N GLU A 18 11.81 4.10 -1.38
CA GLU A 18 12.02 3.10 -2.44
C GLU A 18 10.88 2.07 -2.47
N THR A 19 10.47 1.52 -1.32
CA THR A 19 9.34 0.56 -1.29
C THR A 19 8.00 1.22 -1.63
N HIS A 20 7.77 2.49 -1.29
CA HIS A 20 6.58 3.23 -1.75
C HIS A 20 6.55 3.40 -3.28
N TYR A 21 7.71 3.59 -3.90
CA TYR A 21 7.82 3.63 -5.35
C TYR A 21 7.56 2.25 -5.98
N GLU A 22 8.00 1.17 -5.34
CA GLU A 22 7.71 -0.21 -5.78
C GLU A 22 6.21 -0.53 -5.68
N ASP A 23 5.55 -0.17 -4.58
CA ASP A 23 4.09 -0.28 -4.42
C ASP A 23 3.36 0.44 -5.57
N VAL A 24 3.76 1.66 -5.91
CA VAL A 24 3.14 2.41 -7.01
C VAL A 24 3.37 1.76 -8.37
N ASP A 25 4.53 1.15 -8.63
CA ASP A 25 4.74 0.39 -9.86
C ASP A 25 3.77 -0.79 -9.96
N LEU A 26 3.64 -1.54 -8.88
CA LEU A 26 2.76 -2.71 -8.82
C LEU A 26 1.29 -2.33 -8.94
N ILE A 27 0.85 -1.25 -8.28
CA ILE A 27 -0.51 -0.73 -8.40
C ILE A 27 -0.78 -0.25 -9.83
N ASN A 28 0.18 0.43 -10.46
CA ASN A 28 0.05 0.86 -11.85
C ASN A 28 -0.03 -0.32 -12.83
N ASP A 29 0.73 -1.39 -12.58
CA ASP A 29 0.70 -2.61 -13.41
C ASP A 29 -0.60 -3.40 -13.19
N LEU A 30 -1.05 -3.52 -11.94
CA LEU A 30 -2.34 -4.09 -11.58
C LEU A 30 -3.48 -3.34 -12.28
N TYR A 31 -3.46 -2.01 -12.24
CA TYR A 31 -4.49 -1.20 -12.90
C TYR A 31 -4.55 -1.43 -14.42
N LYS A 32 -3.40 -1.61 -15.09
CA LYS A 32 -3.39 -1.99 -16.52
C LYS A 32 -4.10 -3.33 -16.75
N ASN A 33 -3.87 -4.31 -15.87
CA ASN A 33 -4.49 -5.64 -15.98
C ASN A 33 -5.99 -5.60 -15.66
N ILE A 34 -6.43 -4.70 -14.78
CA ILE A 34 -7.85 -4.40 -14.56
C ILE A 34 -8.48 -3.88 -15.86
N GLU A 35 -7.83 -2.93 -16.54
CA GLU A 35 -8.33 -2.39 -17.82
C GLU A 35 -8.39 -3.45 -18.91
N LEU A 36 -7.37 -4.32 -19.01
CA LEU A 36 -7.35 -5.43 -19.97
C LEU A 36 -8.50 -6.41 -19.70
N TYR A 37 -8.73 -6.81 -18.45
CA TYR A 37 -9.84 -7.69 -18.10
C TYR A 37 -11.22 -7.06 -18.32
N ASN A 38 -11.32 -5.74 -18.11
CA ASN A 38 -12.54 -4.97 -18.39
C ASN A 38 -12.86 -4.90 -19.89
N GLN A 39 -11.82 -4.88 -20.74
CA GLN A 39 -11.97 -4.91 -22.21
C GLN A 39 -12.26 -6.33 -22.73
N ASP A 40 -11.58 -7.33 -22.18
CA ASP A 40 -11.76 -8.74 -22.52
C ASP A 40 -11.67 -9.61 -21.26
N SER A 41 -12.81 -10.14 -20.82
CA SER A 41 -12.90 -10.97 -19.61
C SER A 41 -12.55 -12.44 -19.84
N SER A 42 -11.61 -12.73 -20.73
CA SER A 42 -11.09 -14.06 -21.01
C SER A 42 -10.41 -14.69 -19.79
N LEU A 43 -10.31 -16.03 -19.80
CA LEU A 43 -9.65 -16.77 -18.72
C LEU A 43 -8.18 -16.36 -18.56
N GLU A 44 -7.48 -16.10 -19.67
CA GLU A 44 -6.09 -15.64 -19.67
C GLU A 44 -5.95 -14.29 -18.96
N ASN A 45 -6.79 -13.30 -19.29
CA ASN A 45 -6.77 -12.00 -18.63
C ASN A 45 -7.15 -12.10 -17.16
N PHE A 46 -8.07 -13.00 -16.80
CA PHE A 46 -8.41 -13.25 -15.40
C PHE A 46 -7.21 -13.80 -14.60
N GLU A 47 -6.51 -14.80 -15.12
CA GLU A 47 -5.34 -15.40 -14.44
C GLU A 47 -4.17 -14.40 -14.36
N ASN A 48 -3.96 -13.58 -15.40
CA ASN A 48 -2.98 -12.50 -15.37
C ASN A 48 -3.32 -11.46 -14.30
N LEU A 49 -4.57 -10.99 -14.24
CA LEU A 49 -5.05 -10.07 -13.21
C LEU A 49 -4.87 -10.67 -11.80
N LYS A 50 -5.21 -11.94 -11.61
CA LYS A 50 -5.02 -12.66 -10.35
C LYS A 50 -3.56 -12.72 -9.92
N MET A 51 -2.66 -13.05 -10.85
CA MET A 51 -1.23 -13.07 -10.59
C MET A 51 -0.73 -11.68 -10.17
N LYS A 52 -1.14 -10.62 -10.85
CA LYS A 52 -0.75 -9.23 -10.52
C LYS A 52 -1.31 -8.74 -9.19
N TYR A 53 -2.53 -9.13 -8.86
CA TYR A 53 -3.10 -8.81 -7.55
C TYR A 53 -2.32 -9.51 -6.43
N LYS A 54 -1.94 -10.78 -6.64
CA LYS A 54 -1.13 -11.53 -5.68
C LYS A 54 0.27 -10.94 -5.50
N GLU A 55 0.93 -10.58 -6.61
CA GLU A 55 2.25 -9.94 -6.60
C GLU A 55 2.24 -8.64 -5.76
N TRP A 56 1.21 -7.80 -5.96
CA TRP A 56 1.02 -6.59 -5.18
C TRP A 56 0.83 -6.89 -3.68
N ILE A 57 -0.07 -7.81 -3.31
CA ILE A 57 -0.25 -8.19 -1.88
C ILE A 57 1.06 -8.69 -1.26
N GLU A 58 1.78 -9.58 -1.94
CA GLU A 58 3.02 -10.16 -1.42
C GLU A 58 4.07 -9.07 -1.18
N HIS A 59 4.18 -8.10 -2.08
CA HIS A 59 5.05 -6.95 -1.88
C HIS A 59 4.60 -6.09 -0.69
N THR A 60 3.32 -5.70 -0.62
CA THR A 60 2.79 -4.86 0.47
C THR A 60 2.95 -5.53 1.84
N VAL A 61 2.78 -6.85 1.94
CA VAL A 61 3.04 -7.61 3.18
C VAL A 61 4.51 -7.55 3.59
N ASN A 62 5.43 -7.71 2.63
CA ASN A 62 6.87 -7.65 2.91
C ASN A 62 7.32 -6.23 3.26
N HIS A 63 6.76 -5.21 2.59
CA HIS A 63 6.95 -3.81 2.91
C HIS A 63 6.55 -3.56 4.38
N PHE A 64 5.29 -3.82 4.75
CA PHE A 64 4.81 -3.61 6.12
C PHE A 64 5.63 -4.38 7.15
N ALA A 65 5.97 -5.65 6.88
CA ALA A 65 6.81 -6.44 7.78
C ALA A 65 8.19 -5.81 8.02
N THR A 66 8.80 -5.25 6.96
CA THR A 66 10.11 -4.57 7.07
C THR A 66 10.04 -3.35 7.98
N GLU A 67 9.00 -2.54 7.84
CA GLU A 67 8.81 -1.36 8.70
C GLU A 67 8.47 -1.75 10.13
N GLU A 68 7.60 -2.73 10.32
CA GLU A 68 7.21 -3.28 11.63
C GLU A 68 8.41 -3.84 12.39
N GLU A 69 9.30 -4.55 11.72
CA GLU A 69 10.54 -5.01 12.30
C GLU A 69 11.42 -3.85 12.78
N GLU A 70 11.58 -2.79 11.97
CA GLU A 70 12.36 -1.61 12.35
C GLU A 70 11.70 -0.83 13.50
N MET A 71 10.36 -0.75 13.51
CA MET A 71 9.59 -0.17 14.61
C MET A 71 9.87 -0.90 15.93
N VAL A 72 9.83 -2.23 15.93
CA VAL A 72 10.12 -3.04 17.11
C VAL A 72 11.58 -2.90 17.53
N LYS A 73 12.53 -3.02 16.60
CA LYS A 73 13.98 -2.92 16.88
C LYS A 73 14.35 -1.58 17.54
N ARG A 74 13.66 -0.50 17.15
CA ARG A 74 13.96 0.88 17.60
C ARG A 74 13.05 1.36 18.74
N GLY A 75 12.10 0.54 19.19
CA GLY A 75 11.18 0.90 20.26
C GLY A 75 10.23 2.03 19.88
N PHE A 76 9.71 2.01 18.65
CA PHE A 76 8.77 3.02 18.18
C PHE A 76 7.48 2.99 19.01
N PHE A 77 7.16 4.13 19.63
CA PHE A 77 6.11 4.24 20.64
C PHE A 77 4.70 3.92 20.14
N ALA A 78 4.41 4.17 18.85
CA ALA A 78 3.09 3.99 18.25
C ALA A 78 2.98 2.69 17.43
N TYR A 79 3.96 1.79 17.54
CA TYR A 79 3.99 0.53 16.79
C TYR A 79 2.65 -0.24 16.81
N PRO A 80 1.96 -0.44 17.97
CA PRO A 80 0.71 -1.19 17.97
C PRO A 80 -0.40 -0.55 17.13
N PHE A 81 -0.41 0.78 17.01
CA PHE A 81 -1.40 1.50 16.21
C PHE A 81 -1.04 1.46 14.72
N HIS A 82 0.23 1.70 14.37
CA HIS A 82 0.69 1.64 12.98
C HIS A 82 0.47 0.23 12.40
N LYS A 83 0.87 -0.81 13.13
CA LYS A 83 0.61 -2.20 12.75
C LYS A 83 -0.89 -2.50 12.61
N GLY A 84 -1.73 -1.93 13.46
CA GLY A 84 -3.18 -2.09 13.36
C GLY A 84 -3.74 -1.57 12.02
N GLU A 85 -3.23 -0.45 11.52
CA GLU A 85 -3.61 0.08 10.21
C GLU A 85 -3.10 -0.81 9.06
N HIS A 86 -1.88 -1.34 9.16
CA HIS A 86 -1.35 -2.32 8.21
C HIS A 86 -2.21 -3.59 8.14
N ASP A 87 -2.52 -4.17 9.30
CA ASP A 87 -3.34 -5.38 9.38
C ASP A 87 -4.72 -5.17 8.76
N ALA A 88 -5.38 -4.05 9.10
CA ALA A 88 -6.68 -3.69 8.53
C ALA A 88 -6.63 -3.51 7.00
N ASN A 89 -5.57 -2.87 6.49
CA ASN A 89 -5.38 -2.68 5.05
C ASN A 89 -5.22 -4.03 4.33
N ILE A 90 -4.38 -4.94 4.86
CA ILE A 90 -4.18 -6.27 4.27
C ILE A 90 -5.48 -7.11 4.31
N GLU A 91 -6.26 -7.01 5.38
CA GLU A 91 -7.56 -7.67 5.48
C GLU A 91 -8.53 -7.15 4.42
N GLU A 92 -8.59 -5.83 4.22
CA GLU A 92 -9.44 -5.20 3.22
C GLU A 92 -9.05 -5.62 1.80
N ILE A 93 -7.77 -5.53 1.44
CA ILE A 93 -7.26 -5.93 0.11
C ILE A 93 -7.64 -7.38 -0.19
N LYS A 94 -7.44 -8.30 0.77
CA LYS A 94 -7.84 -9.71 0.60
C LYS A 94 -9.36 -9.88 0.46
N ALA A 95 -10.15 -9.13 1.23
CA ALA A 95 -11.61 -9.19 1.17
C ALA A 95 -12.14 -8.70 -0.19
N VAL A 96 -11.56 -7.62 -0.74
CA VAL A 96 -11.94 -7.08 -2.06
C VAL A 96 -11.67 -8.11 -3.16
N TRP A 97 -10.50 -8.74 -3.17
CA TRP A 97 -10.20 -9.80 -4.15
C TRP A 97 -11.16 -10.98 -4.05
N ASN A 98 -11.40 -11.49 -2.84
CA ASN A 98 -12.34 -12.60 -2.61
C ASN A 98 -13.75 -12.27 -3.11
N ASN A 99 -14.19 -11.02 -2.96
CA ASN A 99 -15.46 -10.54 -3.48
C ASN A 99 -15.45 -10.45 -5.01
N PHE A 100 -14.36 -9.95 -5.60
CA PHE A 100 -14.19 -9.90 -7.05
C PHE A 100 -14.17 -11.31 -7.66
N GLU A 101 -13.48 -12.29 -7.07
CA GLU A 101 -13.43 -13.66 -7.61
C GLU A 101 -14.82 -14.29 -7.75
N LYS A 102 -15.73 -13.97 -6.84
CA LYS A 102 -17.12 -14.48 -6.82
C LYS A 102 -18.06 -13.69 -7.72
N SER A 103 -17.97 -12.36 -7.68
CA SER A 103 -18.90 -11.47 -8.38
C SER A 103 -18.50 -11.17 -9.82
N LYS A 104 -17.20 -11.22 -10.13
CA LYS A 104 -16.58 -10.72 -11.36
C LYS A 104 -16.93 -9.26 -11.67
N ASP A 105 -17.30 -8.49 -10.65
CA ASP A 105 -17.60 -7.06 -10.78
C ASP A 105 -16.29 -6.27 -10.90
N ILE A 106 -15.82 -6.12 -12.13
CA ILE A 106 -14.57 -5.42 -12.44
C ILE A 106 -14.66 -3.92 -12.15
N LEU A 107 -15.85 -3.31 -12.27
CA LEU A 107 -16.02 -1.89 -11.97
C LEU A 107 -15.84 -1.61 -10.49
N LYS A 108 -16.34 -2.50 -9.63
CA LYS A 108 -16.12 -2.40 -8.18
C LYS A 108 -14.65 -2.55 -7.82
N LEU A 109 -13.94 -3.52 -8.39
CA LEU A 109 -12.50 -3.69 -8.17
C LEU A 109 -11.72 -2.46 -8.67
N LYS A 110 -12.05 -1.96 -9.86
CA LYS A 110 -11.43 -0.77 -10.43
C LYS A 110 -11.60 0.45 -9.52
N ASN A 111 -12.82 0.73 -9.07
CA ASN A 111 -13.09 1.85 -8.17
C ASN A 111 -12.29 1.74 -6.86
N TYR A 112 -12.20 0.54 -6.27
CA TYR A 112 -11.39 0.33 -5.07
C TYR A 112 -9.91 0.71 -5.30
N ILE A 113 -9.31 0.27 -6.42
CA ILE A 113 -7.93 0.60 -6.76
C ILE A 113 -7.76 2.10 -7.07
N GLU A 114 -8.71 2.72 -7.79
CA GLU A 114 -8.63 4.13 -8.19
C GLU A 114 -8.84 5.12 -7.05
N TYR A 115 -9.65 4.76 -6.04
CA TYR A 115 -10.05 5.69 -5.00
C TYR A 115 -9.54 5.25 -3.63
N ASP A 116 -9.94 4.07 -3.17
CA ASP A 116 -9.69 3.66 -1.78
C ASP A 116 -8.21 3.38 -1.53
N VAL A 117 -7.55 2.63 -2.42
CA VAL A 117 -6.11 2.32 -2.31
C VAL A 117 -5.26 3.58 -2.42
N ILE A 118 -5.52 4.45 -3.39
CA ILE A 118 -4.75 5.70 -3.58
C ILE A 118 -4.92 6.62 -2.38
N ASN A 119 -6.16 6.80 -1.90
CA ASN A 119 -6.43 7.63 -0.74
C ASN A 119 -5.76 7.08 0.51
N TRP A 120 -5.84 5.76 0.74
CA TRP A 120 -5.17 5.12 1.87
C TRP A 120 -3.66 5.33 1.81
N LEU A 121 -3.02 4.98 0.69
CA LEU A 121 -1.57 5.07 0.50
C LEU A 121 -1.06 6.50 0.74
N ILE A 122 -1.65 7.50 0.09
CA ILE A 122 -1.20 8.89 0.22
C ILE A 122 -1.35 9.40 1.66
N ASN A 123 -2.46 9.07 2.32
CA ASN A 123 -2.71 9.52 3.68
C ASN A 123 -1.83 8.78 4.69
N HIS A 124 -1.58 7.50 4.49
CA HIS A 124 -0.69 6.69 5.32
C HIS A 124 0.73 7.25 5.30
N ILE A 125 1.28 7.47 4.10
CA ILE A 125 2.62 8.03 3.93
C ILE A 125 2.75 9.41 4.59
N LYS A 126 1.78 10.31 4.35
CA LYS A 126 1.78 11.68 4.91
C LYS A 126 1.66 11.74 6.43
N SER A 127 1.15 10.68 7.07
CA SER A 127 0.85 10.68 8.49
C SER A 127 1.73 9.70 9.25
N MET A 128 1.39 8.42 9.25
CA MET A 128 2.06 7.39 10.05
C MET A 128 3.51 7.20 9.58
N ASP A 129 3.75 7.00 8.30
CA ASP A 129 5.11 6.73 7.79
C ASP A 129 6.01 7.94 7.94
N THR A 130 5.48 9.15 7.78
CA THR A 130 6.23 10.39 8.04
C THR A 130 6.72 10.45 9.50
N VAL A 131 5.85 10.13 10.47
CA VAL A 131 6.22 10.11 11.90
C VAL A 131 7.20 8.98 12.19
N THR A 132 6.98 7.80 11.63
CA THR A 132 7.81 6.60 11.78
C THR A 132 9.21 6.84 11.20
N ALA A 133 9.31 7.33 9.98
CA ALA A 133 10.57 7.69 9.33
C ALA A 133 11.33 8.76 10.12
N ARG A 134 10.63 9.80 10.62
CA ARG A 134 11.26 10.83 11.45
C ARG A 134 11.85 10.25 12.73
N PHE A 135 11.12 9.35 13.37
CA PHE A 135 11.59 8.64 14.55
C PHE A 135 12.81 7.75 14.21
N PHE A 136 12.77 7.00 13.11
CA PHE A 136 13.92 6.20 12.65
C PHE A 136 15.17 7.04 12.42
N LYS A 137 15.00 8.24 11.85
CA LYS A 137 16.09 9.15 11.53
C LYS A 137 16.71 9.80 12.76
N THR A 138 15.89 10.17 13.75
CA THR A 138 16.31 11.07 14.85
C THR A 138 16.30 10.44 16.23
N GLY A 139 15.60 9.32 16.43
CA GLY A 139 15.33 8.73 17.74
C GLY A 139 14.41 9.59 18.62
N MET A 140 13.90 10.70 18.10
CA MET A 140 13.02 11.62 18.81
C MET A 140 11.61 11.51 18.23
N MET A 141 10.59 11.54 19.11
CA MET A 141 9.25 11.92 18.67
C MET A 141 9.38 13.30 18.02
N GLY A 142 9.04 13.41 16.72
CA GLY A 142 8.98 14.69 16.03
C GLY A 142 8.26 15.71 16.91
N GLY A 143 8.92 16.86 17.16
CA GLY A 143 8.61 17.76 18.26
C GLY A 143 7.13 18.09 18.39
N CYS A 144 6.43 17.38 19.27
CA CYS A 144 5.39 17.99 20.07
C CYS A 144 6.16 18.87 21.05
N GLY A 145 6.20 20.17 20.75
CA GLY A 145 6.93 21.15 21.52
C GLY A 145 6.63 20.99 23.00
N MET A 146 7.68 21.00 23.82
CA MET A 146 7.58 21.56 25.15
C MET A 146 7.07 23.00 24.97
N MET A 147 5.76 23.19 25.09
CA MET A 147 5.17 24.44 25.54
C MET A 147 5.08 24.40 27.06
#